data_AF-A0A357ZKF5-F1
#
_entry.id   AF-A0A357ZKF5-F1
#
_cell.length_a   1.000
_cell.length_b   1.000
_cell.length_c   1.000
_cell.angle_alpha   90.00
_cell.angle_beta   90.00
_cell.angle_gamma   90.00
#
_symmetry.space_group_name_H-M   'P 1'
#
loop_
_entity.id
_entity.type
_entity.pdbx_description
1 polymer ?
#
loop_
_entity_poly.entity_id
_entity_poly.type
_entity_poly.pdbx_seq_one_letter_code
_entity_poly.pdbx_strand_id
1 'polypeptide(L)' 'MTDAKYMALALALAKKALGRTAPNPCVGAVVVQDGVIVGRGYHQRAGTPHAEVHA' A
#
# COMPACT_ATOMS: atom_id res chain seq x y z
N MET A 1 -10.28 -10.73 -9.63
CA MET A 1 -10.17 -11.15 -8.21
C MET A 1 -11.28 -10.49 -7.40
N THR A 2 -11.51 -10.89 -6.14
CA THR A 2 -12.45 -10.21 -5.24
C THR A 2 -11.76 -9.07 -4.50
N ASP A 3 -12.53 -8.09 -4.01
CA ASP A 3 -12.04 -6.96 -3.21
C ASP A 3 -11.22 -7.41 -2.01
N ALA A 4 -11.65 -8.49 -1.34
CA ALA A 4 -10.93 -9.08 -0.22
C ALA A 4 -9.50 -9.52 -0.59
N LYS A 5 -9.28 -10.03 -1.81
CA LYS A 5 -7.95 -10.41 -2.29
C LYS A 5 -7.06 -9.19 -2.56
N TYR A 6 -7.61 -8.12 -3.14
CA TYR A 6 -6.86 -6.88 -3.33
C TYR A 6 -6.52 -6.19 -2.01
N MET A 7 -7.45 -6.19 -1.06
CA MET A 7 -7.21 -5.64 0.28
C MET A 7 -6.14 -6.44 1.03
N ALA A 8 -6.14 -7.76 0.92
CA ALA A 8 -5.07 -8.60 1.48
C ALA A 8 -3.70 -8.24 0.90
N LEU A 9 -3.62 -7.93 -0.40
CA LEU A 9 -2.39 -7.44 -1.03
C LEU A 9 -1.98 -6.06 -0.51
N ALA A 10 -2.91 -5.12 -0.37
CA ALA A 10 -2.64 -3.79 0.19
C ALA A 10 -2.09 -3.88 1.63
N LEU A 11 -2.67 -4.75 2.47
CA LEU A 11 -2.16 -5.02 3.81
C LEU A 11 -0.76 -5.67 3.80
N ALA A 12 -0.50 -6.57 2.85
CA ALA A 12 0.84 -7.15 2.69
C ALA A 12 1.89 -6.11 2.27
N LEU A 13 1.51 -5.12 1.45
CA LEU A 13 2.36 -3.97 1.13
C LEU A 13 2.61 -3.10 2.36
N ALA A 14 1.56 -2.77 3.13
CA ALA A 14 1.68 -2.00 4.37
C ALA A 14 2.63 -2.65 5.38
N LYS A 15 2.57 -3.98 5.54
CA LYS A 15 3.44 -4.74 6.47
C LYS A 15 4.92 -4.57 6.18
N LYS A 16 5.33 -4.25 4.94
CA LYS A 16 6.72 -3.95 4.63
C LYS A 16 7.23 -2.75 5.42
N ALA A 17 6.37 -1.80 5.78
CA ALA A 17 6.73 -0.56 6.45
C ALA A 17 6.89 -0.68 7.98
N LEU A 18 6.61 -1.85 8.57
CA LEU A 18 6.66 -2.04 10.03
C LEU A 18 8.01 -1.60 10.61
N GLY A 19 7.94 -0.76 11.64
CA GLY A 19 9.13 -0.20 12.32
C GLY A 19 9.84 0.93 11.58
N ARG A 20 9.37 1.35 10.40
CA ARG A 20 10.07 2.35 9.55
C ARG A 20 9.30 3.66 9.36
N THR A 21 8.00 3.68 9.64
CA THR A 21 7.13 4.84 9.38
C THR A 21 6.73 5.63 10.62
N ALA A 22 7.04 5.19 11.84
CA ALA A 22 6.67 5.92 13.05
C ALA A 22 7.16 7.39 12.99
N PRO A 23 6.34 8.39 13.37
CA PRO A 23 5.02 8.27 14.01
C PRO A 23 3.85 7.99 13.05
N ASN A 24 4.09 7.97 11.74
CA ASN A 24 3.04 7.72 10.74
C ASN A 24 2.65 6.23 10.69
N PRO A 25 1.38 5.93 10.35
CA PRO A 25 0.92 4.56 10.21
C PRO A 25 1.58 3.85 9.02
N CYS A 26 1.61 2.52 9.09
CA CYS A 26 1.97 1.70 7.94
C CYS A 26 0.77 1.64 6.98
N VAL A 27 0.95 2.15 5.76
CA VAL A 27 -0.11 2.20 4.74
C VAL A 27 0.37 1.50 3.47
N GLY A 28 -0.51 0.73 2.84
CA GLY A 28 -0.32 0.11 1.53
C GLY A 28 -1.53 0.38 0.65
N ALA A 29 -1.30 0.55 -0.65
CA ALA A 29 -2.31 0.91 -1.64
C ALA A 29 -2.14 0.06 -2.91
N VAL A 30 -3.26 -0.24 -3.55
CA VAL A 30 -3.34 -0.97 -4.82
C VAL A 30 -4.39 -0.28 -5.69
N VAL A 31 -4.06 0.00 -6.95
CA VAL A 31 -4.99 0.54 -7.94
C VAL A 31 -5.33 -0.56 -8.94
N VAL A 32 -6.62 -0.78 -9.15
CA VAL A 32 -7.16 -1.84 -10.02
C VAL A 32 -8.01 -1.21 -11.11
N GLN A 33 -7.74 -1.60 -12.36
CA GLN A 33 -8.54 -1.23 -13.53
C GLN A 33 -8.87 -2.51 -14.32
N ASP A 34 -10.16 -2.71 -14.61
CA ASP A 34 -10.66 -3.88 -15.36
C ASP A 34 -10.17 -5.24 -14.79
N GLY A 35 -10.07 -5.32 -13.47
CA GLY A 35 -9.61 -6.52 -12.77
C GLY A 35 -8.08 -6.75 -12.81
N VAL A 36 -7.32 -5.80 -13.36
CA VAL A 36 -5.86 -5.82 -13.42
C VAL A 36 -5.28 -4.80 -12.45
N ILE A 37 -4.23 -5.17 -11.72
CA ILE A 37 -3.51 -4.24 -10.86
C ILE A 37 -2.62 -3.37 -11.74
N VAL A 38 -2.92 -2.08 -11.82
CA VAL A 38 -2.15 -1.08 -12.58
C VAL A 38 -1.22 -0.26 -11.70
N GLY A 39 -1.41 -0.32 -10.38
CA GLY A 39 -0.64 0.46 -9.42
C GLY A 39 -0.47 -0.23 -8.07
N ARG A 40 0.68 -0.06 -7.42
CA ARG A 40 0.96 -0.60 -6.07
C ARG A 40 1.98 0.24 -5.31
N GLY A 41 1.65 0.59 -4.06
CA GLY A 41 2.49 1.45 -3.24
C GLY A 41 2.41 1.12 -1.76
N TYR A 42 3.41 1.56 -1.01
CA TYR A 42 3.39 1.59 0.46
C TYR A 42 4.19 2.77 0.98
N HIS A 43 3.80 3.32 2.12
CA HIS A 43 4.53 4.39 2.77
C HIS A 43 5.83 3.84 3.36
N GLN A 44 6.98 4.28 2.84
CA GLN A 44 8.26 3.63 3.14
C GLN A 44 8.91 4.13 4.44
N ARG A 45 8.76 5.42 4.75
CA ARG A 45 9.37 6.08 5.90
C ARG A 45 8.64 7.37 6.27
N ALA A 46 8.66 7.75 7.54
CA ALA A 46 8.13 9.05 7.97
C ALA A 46 8.73 10.22 7.17
N GLY A 47 7.87 11.13 6.70
CA GLY A 47 8.24 12.31 5.93
C GLY A 47 8.44 12.07 4.42
N THR A 48 8.29 10.84 3.92
CA THR A 48 8.27 10.55 2.47
C THR A 48 6.83 10.57 1.93
N PRO A 49 6.61 10.52 0.60
CA PRO A 49 5.26 10.43 0.04
C PRO A 49 4.45 9.26 0.62
N HIS A 50 3.12 9.43 0.63
CA HIS A 50 2.19 8.41 1.08
C HIS A 50 2.08 7.25 0.07
N ALA A 51 1.41 6.17 0.46
CA ALA A 51 1.31 4.95 -0.34
C ALA A 51 0.62 5.18 -1.69
N GLU A 52 -0.38 6.05 -1.73
CA GLU A 52 -1.21 6.37 -2.90
C GLU A 52 -0.42 7.07 -4.00
N VAL A 53 0.60 7.85 -3.64
CA VAL A 53 1.48 8.54 -4.62
C VAL A 53 2.37 7.55 -5.37
N HIS A 54 2.69 6.43 -4.73
CA HIS A 54 3.52 5.38 -5.32
C HIS A 54 2.71 4.29 -6.04
N ALA A 55 1.38 4.27 -5.85
CA ALA A 55 0.51 3.26 -6.38
C ALA A 55 0.04 3.64 -7.77
#